data_AF-A0A6N2LLJ5-F1
#
_entry.id   AF-A0A6N2LLJ5-F1
#
_cell.length_a   1.000
_cell.length_b   1.000
_cell.length_c   1.000
_cell.angle_alpha   90.00
_cell.angle_beta   90.00
_cell.angle_gamma   90.00
#
_symmetry.space_group_name_H-M   'P 1'
#
loop_
_entity.id
_entity.type
_entity.pdbx_description
1 polymer ?
#
loop_
_entity_poly.entity_id
_entity_poly.type
_entity_poly.pdbx_seq_one_letter_code
_entity_poly.pdbx_strand_id
1 'polypeptide(L)'
;MPHKFDVDTRLVEGLVLDHDSRHPDMKRRAENCFILTCNVSLEYEKSEINAGFFCSNAEQREAMVAAERRQVDERVRKIIELKDKVKLHVQYILCSWYCPCQHIVLLVLLLFQVCSGTDNNFVVINQKGIDPPSLDLLARAGIIALRRAKRRNMERLVLACGGEGLNSVILTPDCLGWAGLVYEHVLGEEKYTFVEHVKNPHSCTILIKGPNDHTIAQIKDAVRVGLRAVKNTIEDEAVVLKTPDQ
;
A
#
# COMPACT_ATOMS: atom_id res chain seq x y z
N MET A 1 26.89 -27.16 -6.73
CA MET A 1 25.80 -26.23 -6.40
C MET A 1 25.76 -25.20 -7.50
N PRO A 2 24.64 -25.03 -8.23
CA PRO A 2 24.62 -24.08 -9.34
C PRO A 2 24.88 -22.69 -8.75
N HIS A 3 25.97 -22.05 -9.16
CA HIS A 3 26.14 -20.62 -8.97
C HIS A 3 24.99 -19.97 -9.75
N LYS A 4 23.92 -19.61 -9.05
CA LYS A 4 22.81 -18.84 -9.58
C LYS A 4 23.33 -17.46 -9.98
N PHE A 5 23.88 -17.35 -11.17
CA PHE A 5 23.95 -16.07 -11.85
C PHE A 5 22.53 -15.76 -12.36
N ASP A 6 21.67 -15.36 -11.42
CA ASP A 6 20.28 -14.92 -11.63
C ASP A 6 20.30 -13.58 -12.37
N VAL A 7 20.44 -13.60 -13.70
CA VAL A 7 20.01 -12.47 -14.55
C VAL A 7 18.50 -12.55 -14.78
N ASP A 8 17.73 -12.90 -13.73
CA ASP A 8 16.29 -13.09 -13.79
C ASP A 8 15.61 -11.72 -13.69
N THR A 9 15.59 -11.01 -14.82
CA THR A 9 14.74 -9.82 -14.96
C THR A 9 13.29 -10.26 -15.01
N ARG A 10 12.46 -9.73 -14.10
CA ARG A 10 11.02 -10.03 -14.04
C ARG A 10 10.22 -8.75 -14.30
N LEU A 11 9.26 -8.83 -15.21
CA LEU A 11 8.21 -7.81 -15.32
C LEU A 11 7.16 -8.08 -14.25
N VAL A 12 6.89 -7.07 -13.44
CA VAL A 12 5.81 -7.05 -12.45
C VAL A 12 4.73 -6.11 -12.96
N GLU A 13 3.55 -6.66 -13.23
CA GLU A 13 2.36 -5.92 -13.64
C GLU A 13 1.74 -5.20 -12.43
N GLY A 14 2.49 -4.23 -11.92
CA GLY A 14 2.17 -3.44 -10.75
C GLY A 14 3.41 -2.75 -10.19
N LEU A 15 3.44 -2.57 -8.87
CA LEU A 15 4.48 -1.79 -8.22
C LEU A 15 5.26 -2.64 -7.20
N VAL A 16 6.58 -2.47 -7.22
CA VAL A 16 7.47 -3.00 -6.18
C VAL A 16 7.87 -1.85 -5.26
N LEU A 17 7.69 -2.06 -3.97
CA LEU A 17 8.03 -1.12 -2.90
C LEU A 17 9.22 -1.66 -2.11
N ASP A 18 10.16 -0.76 -1.80
CA ASP A 18 11.37 -1.01 -1.01
C ASP A 18 11.15 -0.82 0.50
N HIS A 19 9.89 -0.90 0.95
CA HIS A 19 9.50 -0.64 2.35
C HIS A 19 9.03 -1.92 3.02
N ASP A 20 9.31 -1.99 4.32
CA ASP A 20 9.02 -3.13 5.18
C ASP A 20 7.88 -2.87 6.16
N SER A 21 7.03 -3.88 6.38
CA SER A 21 6.25 -3.94 7.62
C SER A 21 7.20 -4.21 8.79
N ARG A 22 7.13 -3.35 9.81
CA ARG A 22 8.03 -3.39 10.99
C ARG A 22 7.53 -4.29 12.10
N HIS A 23 6.22 -4.55 12.13
CA HIS A 23 5.59 -5.29 13.20
C HIS A 23 5.54 -6.79 12.85
N PRO A 24 5.98 -7.70 13.74
CA PRO A 24 6.04 -9.13 13.45
C PRO A 24 4.66 -9.77 13.22
N ASP A 25 3.62 -9.28 13.91
CA ASP A 25 2.26 -9.84 13.81
C ASP A 25 1.48 -9.38 12.57
N MET A 26 2.07 -8.54 11.71
CA MET A 26 1.43 -8.17 10.45
C MET A 26 1.48 -9.33 9.44
N LYS A 27 0.42 -9.47 8.65
CA LYS A 27 0.36 -10.46 7.57
C LYS A 27 1.42 -10.14 6.52
N ARG A 28 2.19 -11.15 6.09
CA ARG A 28 3.20 -11.01 5.02
C ARG A 28 2.64 -11.19 3.62
N ARG A 29 1.47 -11.79 3.49
CA ARG A 29 0.76 -12.00 2.23
C ARG A 29 -0.71 -11.72 2.44
N ALA A 30 -1.28 -11.01 1.49
CA ALA A 30 -2.66 -10.59 1.49
C ALA A 30 -3.20 -10.63 0.05
N GLU A 31 -4.34 -11.29 -0.12
CA GLU A 31 -5.07 -11.35 -1.39
C GLU A 31 -6.26 -10.38 -1.31
N ASN A 32 -6.74 -9.91 -2.45
CA ASN A 32 -7.87 -8.98 -2.58
C ASN A 32 -7.77 -7.79 -1.62
N CYS A 33 -6.72 -6.99 -1.82
CA CYS A 33 -6.37 -5.88 -0.96
C CYS A 33 -7.00 -4.57 -1.41
N PHE A 34 -7.57 -3.83 -0.46
CA PHE A 34 -7.82 -2.40 -0.61
C PHE A 34 -6.60 -1.62 -0.13
N ILE A 35 -6.09 -0.75 -0.99
CA ILE A 35 -4.91 0.08 -0.73
C ILE A 35 -5.36 1.50 -0.40
N LEU A 36 -4.98 1.96 0.77
CA LEU A 36 -5.14 3.34 1.21
C LEU A 36 -3.81 4.07 1.09
N THR A 37 -3.78 5.10 0.25
CA THR A 37 -2.62 5.98 0.09
C THR A 37 -2.79 7.24 0.93
N CYS A 38 -1.92 7.43 1.93
CA CYS A 38 -1.96 8.58 2.85
C CYS A 38 -0.67 9.40 2.83
N ASN A 39 -0.83 10.70 3.07
CA ASN A 39 0.25 11.66 3.32
C ASN A 39 0.09 12.35 4.70
N VAL A 40 -0.39 11.60 5.69
CA VAL A 40 -0.67 12.11 7.05
C VAL A 40 0.37 11.57 8.01
N SER A 41 0.90 12.41 8.90
CA SER A 41 1.79 11.95 9.96
C SER A 41 1.00 11.15 10.99
N LEU A 42 1.32 9.87 11.12
CA LEU A 42 0.86 9.02 12.22
C LEU A 42 2.02 8.85 13.20
N GLU A 43 2.72 9.93 13.51
CA GLU A 43 3.83 9.90 14.46
C GLU A 43 3.69 11.07 15.43
N TYR A 44 4.29 10.90 16.60
CA TYR A 44 4.41 11.97 17.58
C TYR A 44 5.35 13.04 17.02
N GLU A 45 4.78 14.12 16.50
CA GLU A 45 5.53 15.29 16.06
C GLU A 45 5.74 16.23 17.25
N LYS A 46 7.00 16.58 17.52
CA LYS A 46 7.29 17.70 18.42
C LYS A 46 6.87 18.98 17.72
N SER A 47 6.29 19.91 18.46
CA SER A 47 5.99 21.23 17.93
C SER A 47 7.28 21.90 17.44
N GLU A 48 7.28 22.39 16.20
CA GLU A 48 8.42 23.10 15.60
C GLU A 48 8.70 24.44 16.30
N ILE A 49 7.64 25.04 16.85
CA ILE A 49 7.77 26.19 17.74
C ILE A 49 8.18 25.65 19.11
N ASN A 50 9.23 26.22 19.69
CA ASN A 50 9.65 25.98 21.07
C ASN A 50 8.55 26.50 22.03
N ALA A 51 7.45 25.76 22.14
CA ALA A 51 6.46 25.95 23.17
C ALA A 51 7.12 25.54 24.49
N GLY A 52 7.62 26.53 25.24
CA GLY A 52 8.11 26.32 26.60
C GLY A 52 6.94 25.93 27.48
N PHE A 53 6.80 24.64 27.79
CA PHE A 53 5.79 24.17 28.73
C PHE A 53 6.31 24.35 30.16
N PHE A 54 5.78 25.34 30.86
CA PHE A 54 6.00 25.50 32.31
C PHE A 54 4.94 24.69 33.05
N CYS A 55 5.24 23.42 33.33
CA CYS A 55 4.39 22.58 34.18
C CYS A 55 5.03 22.46 35.57
N SER A 56 4.36 22.97 36.60
CA SER A 56 4.82 22.84 38.00
C SER A 56 4.59 21.44 38.56
N ASN A 57 3.58 20.72 38.05
CA ASN A 57 3.18 19.40 38.54
C ASN A 57 3.47 18.30 37.51
N ALA A 58 3.94 17.14 37.98
CA ALA A 58 4.22 15.97 37.12
C ALA A 58 2.97 15.45 36.40
N GLU A 59 1.82 15.42 37.09
CA GLU A 59 0.53 14.96 36.53
C GLU A 59 0.08 15.79 35.31
N GLN A 60 0.29 17.11 35.35
CA GLN A 60 -0.08 18.00 34.24
C GLN A 60 0.77 17.72 32.99
N ARG A 61 2.05 17.40 33.18
CA ARG A 61 2.96 17.04 32.10
C ARG A 61 2.53 15.72 31.44
N GLU A 62 2.15 14.73 32.22
CA GLU A 62 1.68 13.45 31.72
C GLU A 62 0.34 13.58 30.96
N ALA A 63 -0.61 14.34 31.51
CA ALA A 63 -1.88 14.61 30.85
C ALA A 63 -1.69 15.30 29.48
N MET A 64 -0.70 16.17 29.36
CA MET A 64 -0.39 16.88 28.13
C MET A 64 0.23 15.96 27.08
N VAL A 65 1.19 15.12 27.48
CA VAL A 65 1.75 14.08 26.59
C VAL A 65 0.65 13.10 26.15
N ALA A 66 -0.27 12.75 27.04
CA ALA A 66 -1.42 11.92 26.70
C ALA A 66 -2.38 12.61 25.71
N ALA A 67 -2.60 13.93 25.85
CA ALA A 67 -3.45 14.69 24.94
C ALA A 67 -2.86 14.76 23.51
N GLU A 68 -1.57 14.96 23.37
CA GLU A 68 -0.88 14.93 22.07
C GLU A 68 -0.97 13.53 21.43
N ARG A 69 -0.79 12.48 22.23
CA ARG A 69 -0.94 11.09 21.77
C ARG A 69 -2.37 10.77 21.34
N ARG A 70 -3.39 11.26 22.07
CA ARG A 70 -4.80 11.06 21.71
C ARG A 70 -5.12 11.56 20.30
N GLN A 71 -4.47 12.63 19.84
CA GLN A 71 -4.67 13.13 18.48
C GLN A 71 -4.18 12.13 17.43
N VAL A 72 -3.04 11.48 17.68
CA VAL A 72 -2.51 10.43 16.79
C VAL A 72 -3.43 9.20 16.82
N ASP A 73 -3.83 8.77 18.02
CA ASP A 73 -4.74 7.64 18.21
C ASP A 73 -6.10 7.85 17.51
N GLU A 74 -6.65 9.07 17.54
CA GLU A 74 -7.90 9.40 16.87
C GLU A 74 -7.79 9.26 15.34
N ARG A 75 -6.64 9.63 14.75
CA ARG A 75 -6.39 9.44 13.31
C ARG A 75 -6.35 7.95 12.96
N VAL A 76 -5.67 7.15 13.77
CA VAL A 76 -5.60 5.69 13.58
C VAL A 76 -6.98 5.05 13.73
N ARG A 77 -7.78 5.49 14.70
CA ARG A 77 -9.17 5.03 14.87
C ARG A 77 -10.02 5.28 13.63
N LYS A 78 -9.90 6.45 13.00
CA LYS A 78 -10.62 6.75 11.74
C LYS A 78 -10.25 5.79 10.60
N ILE A 79 -8.99 5.34 10.54
CA ILE A 79 -8.53 4.34 9.58
C ILE A 79 -9.14 2.96 9.89
N ILE A 80 -9.26 2.60 11.17
CA ILE A 80 -9.90 1.36 11.60
C ILE A 80 -11.42 1.41 11.29
N GLU A 81 -12.08 2.52 11.58
CA GLU A 81 -13.49 2.73 11.26
C GLU A 81 -13.78 2.62 9.77
N LEU A 82 -12.89 3.14 8.91
CA LEU A 82 -12.99 2.93 7.47
C LEU A 82 -12.99 1.45 7.10
N LYS A 83 -12.06 0.69 7.67
CA LYS A 83 -11.95 -0.73 7.37
C LYS A 83 -13.25 -1.46 7.70
N ASP A 84 -13.88 -1.10 8.81
CA ASP A 84 -15.15 -1.67 9.21
C ASP A 84 -16.29 -1.24 8.28
N LYS A 85 -16.31 0.02 7.82
CA LYS A 85 -17.26 0.49 6.79
C LYS A 85 -17.15 -0.27 5.47
N VAL A 86 -15.92 -0.54 5.01
CA VAL A 86 -15.68 -1.27 3.75
C VAL A 86 -16.16 -2.72 3.86
N LYS A 87 -15.92 -3.37 5.00
CA LYS A 87 -16.46 -4.73 5.26
C LYS A 87 -17.99 -4.74 5.22
N LEU A 88 -18.64 -3.73 5.80
CA LEU A 88 -20.09 -3.62 5.84
C LEU A 88 -20.72 -3.32 4.47
N HIS A 89 -20.04 -2.58 3.59
CA HIS A 89 -20.59 -2.21 2.27
C HIS A 89 -20.70 -3.42 1.33
N VAL A 90 -19.75 -4.35 1.41
CA VAL A 90 -19.80 -5.62 0.65
C VAL A 90 -20.96 -6.51 1.15
N GLN A 91 -21.32 -6.39 2.43
CA GLN A 91 -22.37 -7.19 3.07
C GLN A 91 -23.79 -6.77 2.65
N TYR A 92 -24.02 -5.49 2.35
CA TYR A 92 -25.35 -4.99 1.93
C TYR A 92 -25.70 -5.30 0.46
N ILE A 93 -24.73 -5.38 -0.45
CA ILE A 93 -24.98 -5.64 -1.88
C ILE A 93 -25.41 -7.10 -2.12
N LEU A 94 -24.83 -8.06 -1.38
CA LEU A 94 -25.22 -9.47 -1.45
C LEU A 94 -26.63 -9.72 -0.89
N CYS A 95 -27.10 -8.90 0.06
CA CYS A 95 -28.42 -9.06 0.66
C CYS A 95 -29.56 -8.61 -0.26
N SER A 96 -29.30 -7.69 -1.21
CA SER A 96 -30.33 -7.20 -2.16
C SER A 96 -30.68 -8.22 -3.25
N TRP A 97 -29.81 -9.21 -3.49
CA TRP A 97 -30.03 -10.25 -4.49
C TRP A 97 -30.80 -11.47 -3.95
N TYR A 98 -31.03 -11.58 -2.63
CA TYR A 98 -31.77 -12.69 -2.02
C TYR A 98 -33.04 -12.22 -1.29
N CYS A 99 -34.16 -12.41 -1.99
CA CYS A 99 -35.47 -12.83 -1.49
C CYS A 99 -36.54 -11.77 -1.13
N PRO A 100 -37.76 -11.87 -1.70
CA PRO A 100 -38.96 -11.12 -1.33
C PRO A 100 -39.88 -11.83 -0.31
N CYS A 101 -39.40 -12.79 0.49
CA CYS A 101 -40.27 -13.57 1.38
C CYS A 101 -40.03 -13.30 2.87
N GLN A 102 -41.11 -12.87 3.52
CA GLN A 102 -41.24 -12.57 4.94
C GLN A 102 -40.89 -13.79 5.82
N HIS A 103 -39.76 -13.75 6.52
CA HIS A 103 -39.60 -14.27 7.89
C HIS A 103 -38.38 -13.58 8.50
N ILE A 104 -38.66 -12.49 9.23
CA ILE A 104 -37.69 -11.65 9.91
C ILE A 104 -37.33 -12.34 11.23
N VAL A 105 -36.03 -12.48 11.49
CA VAL A 105 -35.33 -12.70 12.78
C VAL A 105 -34.20 -13.76 12.67
N LEU A 106 -34.25 -14.75 11.77
CA LEU A 106 -33.16 -15.74 11.64
C LEU A 106 -32.06 -15.37 10.61
N LEU A 107 -32.34 -14.44 9.68
CA LEU A 107 -31.40 -14.08 8.60
C LEU A 107 -30.23 -13.20 9.08
N VAL A 108 -30.39 -12.45 10.18
CA VAL A 108 -29.35 -11.53 10.69
C VAL A 108 -28.14 -12.27 11.27
N LEU A 109 -28.35 -13.47 11.84
CA LEU A 109 -27.27 -14.33 12.36
C LEU A 109 -26.55 -15.13 11.26
N LEU A 110 -27.27 -15.55 10.21
CA LEU A 110 -26.67 -16.27 9.07
C LEU A 110 -25.89 -15.34 8.11
N LEU A 111 -26.29 -14.07 7.96
CA LEU A 111 -25.53 -13.06 7.20
C LEU A 111 -24.15 -12.78 7.81
N PHE A 112 -23.97 -12.98 9.11
CA PHE A 112 -22.66 -12.84 9.77
C PHE A 112 -21.71 -14.03 9.45
N GLN A 113 -22.28 -15.19 9.11
CA GLN A 113 -21.55 -16.45 8.98
C GLN A 113 -21.25 -16.85 7.52
N VAL A 114 -21.95 -16.25 6.54
CA VAL A 114 -21.71 -16.50 5.10
C VAL A 114 -20.77 -15.44 4.47
N CYS A 115 -20.61 -14.28 5.10
CA CYS A 115 -19.67 -13.24 4.64
C CYS A 115 -18.21 -13.48 5.08
N SER A 116 -17.89 -14.66 5.62
CA SER A 116 -16.54 -15.09 6.00
C SER A 116 -15.67 -15.50 4.81
N GLY A 117 -16.17 -15.41 3.57
CA GLY A 117 -15.53 -15.93 2.36
C GLY A 117 -14.73 -14.93 1.52
N THR A 118 -14.76 -13.63 1.82
CA THR A 118 -13.91 -12.65 1.13
C THR A 118 -12.98 -12.00 2.13
N ASP A 119 -11.76 -12.51 2.24
CA ASP A 119 -10.67 -11.90 3.00
C ASP A 119 -10.26 -10.57 2.34
N ASN A 120 -11.09 -9.54 2.48
CA ASN A 120 -10.76 -8.20 2.03
C ASN A 120 -9.68 -7.66 2.98
N ASN A 121 -8.44 -7.78 2.53
CA ASN A 121 -7.30 -7.28 3.29
C ASN A 121 -7.18 -5.76 3.05
N PHE A 122 -6.63 -5.07 4.04
CA PHE A 122 -6.48 -3.62 3.99
C PHE A 122 -5.00 -3.29 4.16
N VAL A 123 -4.47 -2.50 3.23
CA VAL A 123 -3.07 -2.10 3.20
C VAL A 123 -3.01 -0.58 3.25
N VAL A 124 -2.29 -0.04 4.22
CA VAL A 124 -2.06 1.40 4.37
C VAL A 124 -0.64 1.70 3.92
N ILE A 125 -0.50 2.63 2.99
CA ILE A 125 0.78 3.10 2.49
C ILE A 125 0.88 4.58 2.84
N ASN A 126 1.75 4.90 3.78
CA ASN A 126 1.96 6.27 4.23
C ASN A 126 3.28 6.82 3.71
N GLN A 127 3.24 8.06 3.19
CA GLN A 127 4.45 8.81 2.85
C GLN A 127 5.26 9.19 4.11
N LYS A 128 4.57 9.42 5.23
CA LYS A 128 5.19 9.82 6.50
C LYS A 128 5.42 8.62 7.44
N GLY A 129 5.99 8.90 8.61
CA GLY A 129 6.22 7.88 9.64
C GLY A 129 4.93 7.36 10.29
N ILE A 130 5.07 6.20 10.92
CA ILE A 130 4.07 5.61 11.81
C ILE A 130 4.79 5.29 13.12
N ASP A 131 4.23 5.70 14.26
CA ASP A 131 4.76 5.39 15.57
C ASP A 131 4.55 3.92 15.97
N PRO A 132 5.43 3.35 16.83
CA PRO A 132 5.27 1.96 17.28
C PRO A 132 3.90 1.62 17.91
N PRO A 133 3.34 2.42 18.85
CA PRO A 133 2.02 2.09 19.40
C PRO A 133 0.89 2.09 18.35
N SER A 134 0.94 2.99 17.36
CA SER A 134 0.02 2.97 16.22
C SER A 134 0.19 1.73 15.34
N LEU A 135 1.42 1.24 15.17
CA LEU A 135 1.66 -0.03 14.46
C LEU A 135 1.02 -1.21 15.19
N ASP A 136 1.07 -1.24 16.52
CA ASP A 136 0.43 -2.29 17.33
C ASP A 136 -1.11 -2.23 17.23
N LEU A 137 -1.68 -1.03 17.16
CA LEU A 137 -3.12 -0.83 16.91
C LEU A 137 -3.52 -1.35 15.51
N LEU A 138 -2.75 -1.04 14.48
CA LEU A 138 -2.99 -1.49 13.11
C LEU A 138 -2.77 -3.00 12.95
N ALA A 139 -1.77 -3.57 13.62
CA ALA A 139 -1.48 -4.99 13.62
C ALA A 139 -2.62 -5.79 14.27
N ARG A 140 -3.14 -5.33 15.42
CA ARG A 140 -4.33 -5.92 16.05
C ARG A 140 -5.57 -5.84 15.16
N ALA A 141 -5.72 -4.76 14.42
CA ALA A 141 -6.78 -4.64 13.43
C ALA A 141 -6.54 -5.55 12.21
N GLY A 142 -5.35 -6.13 12.03
CA GLY A 142 -4.97 -6.95 10.88
C GLY A 142 -4.80 -6.13 9.60
N ILE A 143 -4.19 -4.95 9.70
CA ILE A 143 -3.88 -4.04 8.59
C ILE A 143 -2.37 -4.10 8.32
N ILE A 144 -1.99 -4.24 7.06
CA ILE A 144 -0.58 -4.12 6.66
C ILE A 144 -0.28 -2.62 6.53
N ALA A 145 0.68 -2.13 7.30
CA ALA A 145 1.05 -0.72 7.27
C ALA A 145 2.50 -0.54 6.79
N LEU A 146 2.66 0.16 5.68
CA LEU A 146 3.95 0.60 5.16
C LEU A 146 4.18 2.05 5.57
N ARG A 147 5.35 2.30 6.16
CA ARG A 147 5.79 3.64 6.59
C ARG A 147 6.80 4.21 5.61
N ARG A 148 6.88 5.54 5.52
CA ARG A 148 7.92 6.28 4.77
C ARG A 148 8.01 5.91 3.29
N ALA A 149 6.87 5.71 2.63
CA ALA A 149 6.83 5.46 1.20
C ALA A 149 7.38 6.65 0.40
N LYS A 150 8.17 6.37 -0.64
CA LYS A 150 8.70 7.39 -1.54
C LYS A 150 7.56 8.08 -2.29
N ARG A 151 7.60 9.42 -2.39
CA ARG A 151 6.59 10.23 -3.11
C ARG A 151 6.36 9.75 -4.56
N ARG A 152 7.44 9.38 -5.27
CA ARG A 152 7.38 8.85 -6.65
C ARG A 152 6.55 7.57 -6.76
N ASN A 153 6.52 6.76 -5.69
CA ASN A 153 5.75 5.52 -5.65
C ASN A 153 4.27 5.80 -5.41
N MET A 154 3.93 6.83 -4.63
CA MET A 154 2.54 7.22 -4.37
C MET A 154 1.83 7.66 -5.65
N GLU A 155 2.49 8.50 -6.46
CA GLU A 155 1.96 8.93 -7.76
C GLU A 155 1.72 7.73 -8.69
N ARG A 156 2.61 6.73 -8.65
CA ARG A 156 2.45 5.48 -9.43
C ARG A 156 1.36 4.55 -8.88
N LEU A 157 1.20 4.48 -7.56
CA LEU A 157 0.15 3.69 -6.92
C LEU A 157 -1.24 4.22 -7.25
N VAL A 158 -1.42 5.53 -7.27
CA VAL A 158 -2.66 6.19 -7.70
C VAL A 158 -2.98 5.79 -9.15
N LEU A 159 -2.00 5.87 -10.05
CA LEU A 159 -2.18 5.50 -11.46
C LEU A 159 -2.44 4.02 -11.68
N ALA A 160 -1.82 3.13 -10.89
CA ALA A 160 -2.01 1.69 -11.00
C ALA A 160 -3.35 1.27 -10.36
N CYS A 161 -3.56 1.61 -9.09
CA CYS A 161 -4.66 1.07 -8.28
C CYS A 161 -5.97 1.85 -8.43
N GLY A 162 -5.92 3.06 -9.01
CA GLY A 162 -7.08 3.93 -9.23
C GLY A 162 -7.60 4.63 -7.99
N GLY A 163 -6.82 4.67 -6.90
CA GLY A 163 -7.18 5.36 -5.65
C GLY A 163 -6.75 6.82 -5.62
N GLU A 164 -7.26 7.60 -4.68
CA GLU A 164 -6.86 8.99 -4.50
C GLU A 164 -5.82 9.16 -3.38
N GLY A 165 -4.88 10.07 -3.59
CA GLY A 165 -3.88 10.42 -2.57
C GLY A 165 -4.50 11.30 -1.48
N LEU A 166 -4.68 10.76 -0.28
CA LEU A 166 -5.31 11.49 0.82
C LEU A 166 -4.29 12.34 1.60
N ASN A 167 -4.57 13.63 1.69
CA ASN A 167 -3.81 14.58 2.50
C ASN A 167 -4.45 14.84 3.88
N SER A 168 -5.75 14.64 4.00
CA SER A 168 -6.52 14.84 5.23
C SER A 168 -7.21 13.56 5.69
N VAL A 169 -7.63 13.52 6.96
CA VAL A 169 -8.21 12.34 7.62
C VAL A 169 -9.71 12.19 7.34
N ILE A 170 -10.24 12.87 6.31
CA ILE A 170 -11.62 12.69 5.87
C ILE A 170 -11.60 11.57 4.86
N LEU A 171 -12.14 10.44 5.29
CA LEU A 171 -11.96 9.18 4.61
C LEU A 171 -13.30 8.69 4.07
N THR A 172 -13.37 8.50 2.76
CA THR A 172 -14.50 7.88 2.05
C THR A 172 -14.06 6.55 1.44
N PRO A 173 -14.97 5.57 1.30
CA PRO A 173 -14.63 4.27 0.71
C PRO A 173 -14.25 4.38 -0.78
N ASP A 174 -14.69 5.44 -1.47
CA ASP A 174 -14.46 5.64 -2.90
C ASP A 174 -13.01 5.98 -3.24
N CYS A 175 -12.26 6.56 -2.30
CA CYS A 175 -10.85 6.92 -2.50
C CYS A 175 -9.90 5.72 -2.43
N LEU A 176 -10.40 4.50 -2.18
CA LEU A 176 -9.58 3.31 -2.00
C LEU A 176 -9.14 2.71 -3.35
N GLY A 177 -7.86 2.41 -3.46
CA GLY A 177 -7.33 1.62 -4.57
C GLY A 177 -7.58 0.13 -4.36
N TRP A 178 -7.54 -0.65 -5.44
CA TRP A 178 -7.68 -2.11 -5.39
C TRP A 178 -6.46 -2.82 -5.96
N ALA A 179 -6.01 -3.88 -5.30
CA ALA A 179 -4.97 -4.79 -5.78
C ALA A 179 -5.32 -6.24 -5.46
N GLY A 180 -5.06 -7.14 -6.41
CA GLY A 180 -5.38 -8.56 -6.27
C GLY A 180 -4.43 -9.29 -5.32
N LEU A 181 -3.14 -8.95 -5.33
CA LEU A 181 -2.15 -9.63 -4.48
C LEU A 181 -1.11 -8.64 -3.94
N VAL A 182 -0.94 -8.63 -2.62
CA VAL A 182 0.12 -7.91 -1.94
C VAL A 182 0.93 -8.89 -1.10
N TYR A 183 2.23 -9.00 -1.35
CA TYR A 183 3.09 -9.88 -0.58
C TYR A 183 4.47 -9.30 -0.36
N GLU A 184 5.06 -9.63 0.78
CA GLU A 184 6.44 -9.31 1.09
C GLU A 184 7.35 -10.45 0.63
N HIS A 185 8.40 -10.10 -0.11
CA HIS A 185 9.45 -11.01 -0.51
C HIS A 185 10.79 -10.49 0.03
N VAL A 186 11.50 -11.36 0.74
CA VAL A 186 12.80 -11.05 1.34
C VAL A 186 13.89 -11.44 0.35
N LEU A 187 14.74 -10.50 -0.03
CA LEU A 187 15.92 -10.72 -0.87
C LEU A 187 17.15 -10.31 -0.06
N GLY A 188 17.89 -11.30 0.45
CA GLY A 188 19.02 -11.03 1.34
C GLY A 188 18.56 -10.40 2.66
N GLU A 189 19.06 -9.21 2.96
CA GLU A 189 18.70 -8.44 4.15
C GLU A 189 17.54 -7.46 3.92
N GLU A 190 17.20 -7.19 2.66
CA GLU A 190 16.16 -6.24 2.29
C GLU A 190 14.82 -6.94 2.06
N LYS A 191 13.73 -6.23 2.40
CA LYS A 191 12.37 -6.69 2.17
C LYS A 191 11.71 -5.82 1.12
N TYR A 192 11.10 -6.46 0.14
CA TYR A 192 10.36 -5.82 -0.93
C TYR A 192 8.90 -6.21 -0.86
N THR A 193 8.01 -5.22 -0.91
CA THR A 193 6.57 -5.47 -0.99
C THR A 193 6.13 -5.38 -2.44
N PHE A 194 5.55 -6.46 -2.95
CA PHE A 194 5.03 -6.59 -4.29
C PHE A 194 3.53 -6.31 -4.27
N VAL A 195 3.08 -5.43 -5.15
CA VAL A 195 1.66 -5.19 -5.44
C VAL A 195 1.42 -5.67 -6.86
N GLU A 196 0.74 -6.80 -7.00
CA GLU A 196 0.46 -7.50 -8.26
C GLU A 196 -1.05 -7.61 -8.49
N HIS A 197 -1.44 -7.86 -9.75
CA HIS A 197 -2.84 -8.02 -10.19
C HIS A 197 -3.71 -6.80 -9.92
N VAL A 198 -3.33 -5.67 -10.49
CA VAL A 198 -4.09 -4.42 -10.38
C VAL A 198 -5.10 -4.31 -11.54
N LYS A 199 -6.26 -3.69 -11.31
CA LYS A 199 -7.33 -3.55 -12.33
C LYS A 199 -6.86 -2.81 -13.59
N ASN A 200 -6.13 -1.71 -13.42
CA ASN A 200 -5.55 -0.93 -14.51
C ASN A 200 -4.03 -0.75 -14.32
N PRO A 201 -3.18 -1.67 -14.80
CA PRO A 201 -1.74 -1.53 -14.69
C PRO A 201 -1.20 -0.50 -15.70
N HIS A 202 -1.49 0.79 -15.51
CA HIS A 202 -0.85 1.88 -16.25
C HIS A 202 0.62 2.07 -15.83
N SER A 203 0.97 1.61 -14.63
CA SER A 203 2.35 1.61 -14.13
C SER A 203 2.80 0.19 -13.85
N CYS A 204 3.86 -0.23 -14.53
CA CYS A 204 4.52 -1.52 -14.34
C CYS A 204 5.95 -1.32 -13.82
N THR A 205 6.47 -2.34 -13.15
CA THR A 205 7.84 -2.32 -12.61
C THR A 205 8.66 -3.45 -13.22
N ILE A 206 9.82 -3.11 -13.79
CA ILE A 206 10.80 -4.10 -14.24
C ILE A 206 11.79 -4.31 -13.10
N LEU A 207 11.76 -5.49 -12.49
CA LEU A 207 12.70 -5.90 -11.46
C LEU A 207 13.94 -6.48 -12.15
N ILE A 208 15.09 -5.83 -11.97
CA ILE A 208 16.38 -6.31 -12.47
C ILE A 208 17.15 -6.87 -11.29
N LYS A 209 17.53 -8.15 -11.40
CA LYS A 209 18.46 -8.80 -10.47
C LYS A 209 19.82 -8.91 -11.13
N GLY A 210 20.87 -8.69 -10.36
CA GLY A 210 22.25 -8.83 -10.82
C GLY A 210 23.21 -8.97 -9.65
N PRO A 211 24.38 -9.60 -9.85
CA PRO A 211 25.35 -9.82 -8.79
C PRO A 211 26.19 -8.57 -8.46
N ASN A 212 26.41 -7.70 -9.46
CA ASN A 212 27.28 -6.54 -9.35
C ASN A 212 26.53 -5.25 -9.73
N ASP A 213 26.73 -4.18 -8.98
CA ASP A 213 26.10 -2.88 -9.26
C ASP A 213 26.41 -2.34 -10.66
N HIS A 214 27.64 -2.53 -11.14
CA HIS A 214 28.04 -2.13 -12.50
C HIS A 214 27.22 -2.85 -13.58
N THR A 215 26.97 -4.15 -13.40
CA THR A 215 26.16 -4.92 -14.36
C THR A 215 24.69 -4.50 -14.32
N ILE A 216 24.15 -4.20 -13.12
CA ILE A 216 22.77 -3.71 -12.97
C ILE A 216 22.60 -2.34 -13.64
N ALA A 217 23.58 -1.43 -13.47
CA ALA A 217 23.55 -0.12 -14.10
C ALA A 217 23.56 -0.23 -15.64
N GLN A 218 24.42 -1.09 -16.20
CA GLN A 218 24.48 -1.34 -17.64
C GLN A 218 23.16 -1.90 -18.18
N ILE A 219 22.56 -2.89 -17.50
CA ILE A 219 21.28 -3.47 -17.91
C ILE A 219 20.16 -2.44 -17.81
N LYS A 220 20.14 -1.64 -16.73
CA LYS A 220 19.15 -0.57 -16.53
C LYS A 220 19.21 0.47 -17.65
N ASP A 221 20.40 0.88 -18.06
CA ASP A 221 20.58 1.84 -19.15
C ASP A 221 20.18 1.22 -20.50
N ALA A 222 20.54 -0.03 -20.76
CA ALA A 222 20.13 -0.77 -21.96
C ALA A 222 18.60 -0.90 -22.06
N VAL A 223 17.92 -1.28 -20.97
CA VAL A 223 16.45 -1.36 -20.90
C VAL A 223 15.83 0.01 -21.13
N ARG A 224 16.39 1.08 -20.55
CA ARG A 224 15.88 2.44 -20.73
C ARG A 224 15.98 2.93 -22.18
N VAL A 225 17.09 2.63 -22.85
CA VAL A 225 17.28 2.96 -24.28
C VAL A 225 16.32 2.14 -25.14
N GLY A 226 16.20 0.83 -24.88
CA GLY A 226 15.28 -0.05 -25.60
C GLY A 226 13.81 0.40 -25.47
N LEU A 227 13.35 0.69 -24.26
CA LEU A 227 11.99 1.19 -24.03
C LEU A 227 11.72 2.52 -24.73
N ARG A 228 12.71 3.41 -24.78
CA ARG A 228 12.57 4.69 -25.47
C ARG A 228 12.53 4.51 -26.99
N ALA A 229 13.31 3.59 -27.54
CA ALA A 229 13.27 3.27 -28.96
C ALA A 229 11.90 2.72 -29.37
N VAL A 230 11.36 1.77 -28.59
CA VAL A 230 10.01 1.21 -28.81
C VAL A 230 8.94 2.29 -28.69
N LYS A 231 9.04 3.18 -27.70
CA LYS A 231 8.13 4.33 -27.56
C LYS A 231 8.13 5.19 -28.82
N ASN A 232 9.30 5.56 -29.32
CA ASN A 232 9.40 6.38 -30.53
C ASN A 232 8.79 5.66 -31.74
N THR A 233 9.02 4.36 -31.90
CA THR A 233 8.40 3.57 -32.97
C THR A 233 6.88 3.54 -32.90
N ILE A 234 6.30 3.51 -31.69
CA ILE A 234 4.84 3.59 -31.51
C ILE A 234 4.32 4.99 -31.86
N GLU A 235 5.07 6.05 -31.54
CA GLU A 235 4.68 7.44 -31.84
C GLU A 235 4.81 7.79 -33.32
N ASP A 236 5.84 7.27 -34.00
CA ASP A 236 6.13 7.59 -35.40
C ASP A 236 5.38 6.69 -36.40
N GLU A 237 4.81 5.57 -35.95
CA GLU A 237 4.12 4.52 -36.76
C GLU A 237 4.94 3.90 -37.92
N ALA A 238 6.18 4.32 -38.12
CA ALA A 238 7.08 3.87 -39.17
C ALA A 238 8.48 3.57 -38.62
N VAL A 239 9.16 2.58 -39.21
CA VAL A 239 10.55 2.22 -38.87
C VAL A 239 11.39 2.26 -40.13
N VAL A 240 12.49 3.01 -40.08
CA VAL A 240 13.48 2.99 -41.15
C VAL A 240 14.43 1.82 -40.91
N LEU A 241 14.30 0.79 -41.75
CA LEU A 241 15.28 -0.29 -41.80
C LEU A 241 16.52 0.24 -42.52
N LYS A 242 17.58 0.49 -41.76
CA LYS A 242 18.89 0.73 -42.36
C LYS A 242 19.45 -0.63 -42.77
N THR A 243 19.44 -0.95 -44.07
CA THR A 243 20.18 -2.10 -44.59
C THR A 243 21.66 -1.93 -44.23
N PRO A 244 22.31 -2.93 -43.64
CA PRO A 244 23.69 -2.85 -43.20
C PRO A 244 24.63 -2.98 -44.39
N ASP A 245 24.56 -2.08 -45.37
CA ASP A 245 25.46 -2.08 -46.53
C ASP A 245 25.69 -0.65 -47.03
N GLN A 246 26.68 0.02 -46.41
CA GLN A 246 27.76 0.85 -46.98
C GLN A 246 28.48 1.63 -45.88
#